data_AF-A0A285BHI5-F1
#
_entry.id   AF-A0A285BHI5-F1
#
_cell.length_a   1.000
_cell.length_b   1.000
_cell.length_c   1.000
_cell.angle_alpha   90.00
_cell.angle_beta   90.00
_cell.angle_gamma   90.00
#
_symmetry.space_group_name_H-M   'P 1'
#
loop_
_entity.id
_entity.type
_entity.pdbx_description
1 polymer ?
#
loop_
_entity_poly.entity_id
_entity_poly.type
_entity_poly.pdbx_seq_one_letter_code
_entity_poly.pdbx_strand_id
1 'polypeptide(L)' 'MYMTFRWYGDDDKVTLENIRQIPGIVGIVSAIYDVPVGEVWPLYKIMEVYSKK' A
#
# COMPACT_ATOMS: atom_id res chain seq x y z
N MET A 1 11.81 -3.79 -16.08
CA MET A 1 11.97 -3.35 -14.68
C MET A 1 10.58 -3.05 -14.13
N TYR A 2 10.20 -3.57 -12.96
CA TYR A 2 8.91 -3.28 -12.33
C TYR A 2 9.09 -2.14 -11.33
N MET A 3 8.68 -0.93 -11.69
CA MET A 3 8.81 0.24 -10.83
C MET A 3 7.63 0.31 -9.84
N THR A 4 7.92 0.19 -8.56
CA THR A 4 6.89 0.22 -7.51
C THR A 4 7.09 1.40 -6.57
N PHE A 5 6.00 1.90 -5.99
CA PHE A 5 6.04 2.96 -4.98
C PHE A 5 5.68 2.42 -3.61
N ARG A 6 6.41 2.83 -2.57
CA ARG A 6 6.01 2.49 -1.19
C ARG A 6 4.96 3.47 -0.69
N TRP A 7 3.82 2.98 -0.24
CA TRP A 7 2.72 3.79 0.28
C TRP A 7 2.30 3.32 1.67
N TYR A 8 2.07 4.24 2.60
CA TYR A 8 1.84 3.93 4.02
C TYR A 8 0.36 3.82 4.43
N GLY A 9 -0.57 3.83 3.48
CA GLY A 9 -1.99 3.79 3.78
C GLY A 9 -2.63 5.18 3.76
N ASP A 10 -3.86 5.28 4.23
CA ASP A 10 -4.69 6.48 4.07
C ASP A 10 -4.15 7.70 4.84
N ASP A 11 -3.34 7.45 5.87
CA ASP A 11 -2.67 8.51 6.66
C ASP A 11 -1.42 9.08 5.96
N ASP A 12 -1.01 8.49 4.83
CA ASP A 12 0.09 9.02 4.02
C ASP A 12 -0.33 10.33 3.33
N LYS A 13 0.47 11.37 3.50
CA LYS A 13 0.25 12.66 2.83
C LYS A 13 0.35 12.54 1.30
N VAL A 14 1.06 11.51 0.81
CA VAL A 14 1.13 11.19 -0.61
C VAL A 14 -0.04 10.27 -0.96
N THR A 15 -1.01 10.81 -1.69
CA THR A 15 -2.20 10.06 -2.11
C THR A 15 -1.87 9.09 -3.26
N LEU A 16 -2.68 8.04 -3.41
CA LEU A 16 -2.58 7.13 -4.57
C LEU A 16 -2.72 7.88 -5.90
N GLU A 17 -3.51 8.95 -5.92
CA GLU A 17 -3.67 9.81 -7.11
C GLU A 17 -2.37 10.52 -7.49
N ASN A 18 -1.60 10.99 -6.50
CA ASN A 18 -0.28 11.57 -6.76
C ASN A 18 0.69 10.50 -7.30
N ILE A 19 0.64 9.29 -6.74
CA ILE A 19 1.54 8.20 -7.13
C ILE A 19 1.27 7.74 -8.57
N ARG A 20 0.01 7.67 -8.98
CA ARG A 20 -0.38 7.30 -10.36
C ARG A 20 0.20 8.22 -11.44
N GLN A 21 0.54 9.46 -11.09
CA GLN A 21 1.13 10.41 -12.04
C GLN A 21 2.61 10.13 -12.33
N ILE A 22 3.28 9.28 -11.53
CA ILE A 22 4.71 8.98 -11.71
C ILE A 22 4.91 8.12 -12.97
N PRO A 23 5.69 8.61 -13.97
CA PRO A 23 5.92 7.85 -15.19
C PRO A 23 6.58 6.50 -14.93
N GLY A 24 6.00 5.45 -15.51
CA GLY A 24 6.56 4.09 -15.47
C GLY A 24 6.30 3.32 -14.17
N ILE A 25 5.58 3.90 -13.19
CA ILE A 25 5.12 3.15 -12.01
C ILE A 25 4.12 2.07 -12.44
N VAL A 26 4.26 0.87 -11.91
CA VAL A 26 3.40 -0.29 -12.22
C VAL A 26 2.64 -0.82 -11.02
N GLY A 27 2.96 -0.35 -9.81
CA GLY A 27 2.25 -0.80 -8.62
C GLY A 27 2.70 -0.12 -7.33
N ILE A 28 2.02 -0.53 -6.26
CA ILE A 28 2.24 -0.07 -4.89
C ILE A 28 2.78 -1.22 -4.05
N VAL A 29 3.66 -0.90 -3.11
CA VAL A 29 4.08 -1.78 -2.02
C VAL A 29 3.66 -1.12 -0.72
N SER A 30 2.93 -1.85 0.13
CA SER A 30 2.42 -1.34 1.40
C SER A 30 2.50 -2.41 2.50
N ALA A 31 2.06 -2.08 3.69
CA ALA A 31 2.01 -2.97 4.85
C ALA A 31 0.73 -2.72 5.67
N ILE A 32 0.48 -3.60 6.64
CA ILE A 32 -0.58 -3.44 7.63
C ILE A 32 0.04 -2.81 8.88
N TYR A 33 -0.44 -1.64 9.26
CA TYR A 33 0.17 -0.81 10.31
C TYR A 33 -0.54 -0.88 11.66
N ASP A 34 -1.68 -1.55 11.73
CA ASP A 34 -2.54 -1.65 12.92
C ASP A 34 -2.55 -3.07 13.52
N VAL A 35 -1.64 -3.95 13.08
CA VAL A 35 -1.40 -5.28 13.65
C VAL A 35 -0.06 -5.24 14.39
N PRO A 36 0.00 -5.62 15.68
CA PRO A 36 1.24 -5.64 16.44
C PRO A 36 2.33 -6.51 15.80
N VAL A 37 3.58 -6.16 16.04
CA VAL A 37 4.73 -6.94 15.56
C VAL A 37 4.70 -8.33 16.19
N GLY A 38 4.91 -9.36 15.36
CA GLY A 38 4.89 -10.76 15.78
C GLY A 38 3.51 -11.42 15.67
N GLU A 39 2.44 -10.63 15.49
CA GLU A 39 1.10 -11.17 15.26
C GLU A 39 0.88 -11.55 13.80
N VAL A 40 0.03 -12.56 13.58
CA VAL A 40 -0.36 -13.01 12.25
C VAL A 40 -1.26 -11.96 11.60
N TRP A 41 -0.95 -11.60 10.36
CA TRP A 41 -1.78 -10.69 9.58
C TRP A 41 -3.09 -11.38 9.16
N PRO A 42 -4.26 -10.86 9.59
CA PRO A 42 -5.54 -11.44 9.19
C PRO A 42 -5.78 -11.25 7.69
N LEU A 43 -6.32 -12.29 7.04
CA LEU A 43 -6.60 -12.26 5.59
C LEU A 43 -7.46 -11.06 5.18
N TYR A 44 -8.48 -10.71 5.98
CA TYR A 44 -9.36 -9.59 5.66
C TYR A 44 -8.62 -8.25 5.59
N LYS A 45 -7.59 -8.03 6.42
CA LYS A 45 -6.76 -6.82 6.38
C LYS A 45 -5.82 -6.80 5.17
N ILE A 46 -5.29 -7.97 4.78
CA ILE A 46 -4.50 -8.11 3.56
C ILE A 46 -5.39 -7.74 2.34
N MET A 47 -6.61 -8.26 2.32
CA MET A 47 -7.58 -7.96 1.25
C MET A 47 -8.00 -6.51 1.23
N GLU A 48 -8.15 -5.87 2.39
CA GLU A 48 -8.45 -4.44 2.49
C GLU A 48 -7.39 -3.61 1.77
N VAL A 49 -6.11 -3.79 2.09
CA VAL A 49 -4.99 -3.10 1.43
C VAL A 49 -4.95 -3.39 -0.08
N TYR A 50 -5.16 -4.65 -0.49
CA TYR A 50 -5.16 -5.04 -1.90
C TYR A 50 -6.31 -4.40 -2.71
N SER A 51 -7.47 -4.23 -2.08
CA SER A 51 -8.67 -3.69 -2.72
C SER A 51 -8.67 -2.17 -2.84
N LYS A 52 -7.71 -1.47 -2.22
CA LYS A 52 -7.60 -0.01 -2.30
C LYS A 52 -7.24 0.41 -3.71
N LYS A 53 -8.02 1.37 -4.24
CA LYS A 53 -7.85 1.89 -5.60
C LYS A 53 -7.06 3.17 -5.58
#